data_AF-A0A954VF03-F1
#
_entry.id   AF-A0A954VF03-F1
#
_cell.length_a   1.000
_cell.length_b   1.000
_cell.length_c   1.000
_cell.angle_alpha   90.00
_cell.angle_beta   90.00
_cell.angle_gamma   90.00
#
_symmetry.space_group_name_H-M   'P 1'
#
loop_
_entity.id
_entity.type
_entity.pdbx_description
1 polymer ?
#
loop_
_entity_poly.entity_id
_entity_poly.type
_entity_poly.pdbx_seq_one_letter_code
_entity_poly.pdbx_strand_id
1 'polypeptide(L)'
;AVTHNRHVPFFAIAVGFWMPQHWESVAWRISGAAQQAVRSGNYVDWFPTISLGATSALLALALAQRVCELPVDTRTYPVDAVDFISKHKLHGRMIVTFNWAQYVLAAVGTPVESNHGISVQFDGRFRTCYPQEIIDEHFDFVLGTAPHVPRYRLAHSPTNDDARILRRGNPNLVLISRRQSHSTTIMQQQRDDWALLYEDSLCQLWGRRNIYDDQDGCDFLPHEQRLVTPNRQPSVDYIAWPAFPPTSEPHTRFANRQPGLATPYSEQPQL
;
A
#
# COMPACT_ATOMS: atom_id res chain seq x y z
N ALA A 1 11.22 -14.67 9.78
CA ALA A 1 9.93 -15.24 10.21
C ALA A 1 8.82 -14.52 9.45
N VAL A 2 8.01 -15.25 8.69
CA VAL A 2 7.01 -14.67 7.79
C VAL A 2 5.82 -14.18 8.63
N THR A 3 5.70 -12.86 8.81
CA THR A 3 4.54 -12.18 9.40
C THR A 3 3.33 -12.38 8.51
N HIS A 4 2.65 -13.52 8.65
CA HIS A 4 1.41 -13.82 7.97
C HIS A 4 0.24 -13.04 8.60
N ASN A 5 0.25 -11.71 8.44
CA ASN A 5 -0.81 -10.82 8.95
C ASN A 5 -2.18 -11.04 8.29
N ARG A 6 -2.24 -11.84 7.22
CA ARG A 6 -3.49 -12.14 6.50
C ARG A 6 -4.43 -13.09 7.25
N HIS A 7 -3.92 -13.95 8.12
CA HIS A 7 -4.76 -14.89 8.85
C HIS A 7 -5.55 -14.22 9.98
N VAL A 8 -5.07 -13.09 10.51
CA VAL A 8 -5.72 -12.42 11.64
C VAL A 8 -7.12 -11.91 11.25
N PRO A 9 -7.33 -11.22 10.11
CA PRO A 9 -8.68 -10.89 9.65
C PRO A 9 -9.59 -12.10 9.42
N PHE A 10 -9.08 -13.17 8.78
CA PHE A 10 -9.89 -14.37 8.54
C PHE A 10 -10.28 -15.07 9.84
N PHE A 11 -9.35 -15.15 10.79
CA PHE A 11 -9.61 -15.66 12.12
C PHE A 11 -10.64 -14.79 12.84
N ALA A 12 -10.51 -13.47 12.78
CA ALA A 12 -11.47 -12.55 13.39
C ALA A 12 -12.88 -12.69 12.78
N ILE A 13 -13.00 -12.85 11.46
CA ILE A 13 -14.27 -13.13 10.78
C ILE A 13 -14.85 -14.46 11.24
N ALA A 14 -14.03 -15.53 11.29
CA ALA A 14 -14.47 -16.85 11.74
C ALA A 14 -14.94 -16.82 13.21
N VAL A 15 -14.20 -16.13 14.08
CA VAL A 15 -14.56 -15.88 15.48
C VAL A 15 -15.87 -15.10 15.57
N GLY A 16 -16.01 -14.01 14.80
CA GLY A 16 -17.23 -13.20 14.77
C GLY A 16 -18.46 -13.95 14.27
N PHE A 17 -18.28 -14.94 13.39
CA PHE A 17 -19.36 -15.80 12.92
C PHE A 17 -19.72 -16.92 13.91
N TRP A 18 -18.73 -17.56 14.52
CA TRP A 18 -18.95 -18.77 15.33
C TRP A 18 -19.17 -18.52 16.82
N MET A 19 -18.55 -17.49 17.40
CA MET A 19 -18.61 -17.21 18.83
C MET A 19 -19.93 -16.61 19.36
N PRO A 20 -20.77 -15.89 18.59
CA PRO A 20 -21.96 -15.23 19.15
C PRO A 20 -22.89 -16.15 19.95
N GLN A 21 -23.16 -17.36 19.44
CA GLN A 21 -24.00 -18.35 20.14
C GLN A 21 -23.40 -18.80 21.49
N HIS A 22 -22.07 -18.89 21.57
CA HIS A 22 -21.38 -19.26 22.79
C HIS A 22 -21.35 -18.09 23.77
N TRP A 23 -21.18 -16.87 23.28
CA TRP A 23 -21.27 -15.65 24.09
C TRP A 23 -22.67 -15.44 24.66
N GLU A 24 -23.73 -15.74 23.90
CA GLU A 24 -25.09 -15.71 24.42
C GLU A 24 -25.29 -16.72 25.55
N SER A 25 -24.83 -17.96 25.38
CA SER A 25 -24.88 -19.00 26.42
C SER A 25 -24.12 -18.60 27.69
N VAL A 26 -22.93 -18.00 27.53
CA VAL A 26 -22.14 -17.47 28.65
C VAL A 26 -22.84 -16.28 29.30
N ALA A 27 -23.40 -15.34 28.53
CA ALA A 27 -24.11 -14.19 29.04
C ALA A 27 -25.33 -14.59 29.88
N TRP A 28 -26.09 -15.60 29.44
CA TRP A 28 -27.19 -16.17 30.21
C TRP A 28 -26.74 -16.83 31.52
N ARG A 29 -25.62 -17.54 31.51
CA ARG A 29 -25.06 -18.15 32.73
C ARG A 29 -24.56 -17.10 33.72
N ILE A 30 -23.90 -16.06 33.22
CA ILE A 30 -23.40 -14.95 34.04
C ILE A 30 -24.57 -14.13 34.61
N SER A 31 -25.60 -13.83 33.81
CA SER A 31 -26.78 -13.09 34.30
C SER A 31 -27.56 -13.88 35.34
N GLY A 32 -27.71 -15.19 35.13
CA GLY A 32 -28.30 -16.10 36.14
C GLY A 32 -27.49 -16.14 37.43
N ALA A 33 -26.16 -16.32 37.34
CA ALA A 33 -25.27 -16.32 38.50
C ALA A 33 -25.26 -14.98 39.25
N ALA A 34 -25.30 -13.85 38.52
CA ALA A 34 -25.39 -12.51 39.11
C ALA A 34 -26.72 -12.31 39.86
N GLN A 35 -27.85 -12.74 39.28
CA GLN A 35 -29.14 -12.73 39.98
C GLN A 35 -29.14 -13.59 41.24
N GLN A 36 -28.42 -14.71 41.23
CA GLN A 36 -28.28 -15.61 42.37
C GLN A 36 -27.38 -15.01 43.47
N ALA A 37 -26.30 -14.32 43.10
CA ALA A 37 -25.42 -13.59 44.02
C ALA A 37 -26.10 -12.35 44.65
N VAL A 38 -26.95 -11.63 43.91
CA VAL A 38 -27.80 -10.57 44.47
C VAL A 38 -28.73 -11.13 45.56
N ARG A 39 -29.27 -12.34 45.33
CA ARG A 39 -30.15 -13.03 46.29
C ARG A 39 -29.41 -13.61 47.49
N SER A 40 -28.13 -13.98 47.35
CA SER A 40 -27.33 -14.55 48.46
C SER A 40 -26.83 -13.49 49.45
N GLY A 41 -26.77 -12.21 49.07
CA GLY A 41 -26.34 -11.11 49.95
C GLY A 41 -24.85 -11.11 50.30
N ASN A 42 -24.07 -12.06 49.76
CA ASN A 42 -22.65 -12.20 50.03
C ASN A 42 -21.82 -11.40 49.01
N TYR A 43 -21.17 -10.33 49.49
CA TYR A 43 -20.30 -9.45 48.68
C TYR A 43 -19.13 -10.18 48.00
N VAL A 44 -18.72 -11.34 48.51
CA VAL A 44 -17.59 -12.12 47.98
C VAL A 44 -17.91 -12.73 46.60
N ASP A 45 -19.19 -13.01 46.31
CA ASP A 45 -19.62 -13.63 45.05
C ASP A 45 -19.59 -12.66 43.86
N TRP A 46 -19.50 -11.36 44.10
CA TRP A 46 -19.47 -10.31 43.05
C TRP A 46 -18.08 -10.03 42.49
N PHE A 47 -17.04 -10.33 43.27
CA PHE A 47 -15.66 -10.02 42.92
C PHE A 47 -15.21 -10.59 41.56
N PRO A 48 -15.48 -11.87 41.19
CA PRO A 48 -15.06 -12.40 39.90
C PRO A 48 -15.78 -11.74 38.72
N THR A 49 -17.08 -11.41 38.85
CA THR A 49 -17.85 -10.75 37.78
C THR A 49 -17.39 -9.32 37.54
N ILE A 50 -17.13 -8.56 38.62
CA ILE A 50 -16.58 -7.21 38.52
C ILE A 50 -15.16 -7.25 37.92
N SER A 51 -14.32 -8.19 38.38
CA SER A 51 -12.96 -8.35 37.87
C SER A 51 -12.94 -8.68 36.38
N LEU A 52 -13.78 -9.61 35.92
CA LEU A 52 -13.90 -9.94 34.50
C LEU A 52 -14.41 -8.75 33.68
N GLY A 53 -15.48 -8.09 34.13
CA GLY A 53 -16.03 -6.92 33.46
C GLY A 53 -15.03 -5.76 33.35
N ALA A 54 -14.32 -5.46 34.43
CA ALA A 54 -13.26 -4.45 34.45
C ALA A 54 -12.10 -4.81 33.52
N THR A 55 -11.65 -6.08 33.53
CA THR A 55 -10.58 -6.55 32.65
C THR A 55 -10.99 -6.47 31.18
N SER A 56 -12.21 -6.90 30.84
CA SER A 56 -12.75 -6.80 29.48
C SER A 56 -12.90 -5.35 29.03
N ALA A 57 -13.37 -4.45 29.89
CA ALA A 57 -13.48 -3.03 29.58
C ALA A 57 -12.10 -2.38 29.34
N LEU A 58 -11.10 -2.70 30.18
CA LEU A 58 -9.72 -2.23 30.00
C LEU A 58 -9.11 -2.74 28.69
N LEU A 59 -9.30 -4.03 28.36
CA LEU A 59 -8.84 -4.59 27.10
C LEU A 59 -9.54 -3.95 25.90
N ALA A 60 -10.87 -3.75 25.98
CA ALA A 60 -11.64 -3.09 24.93
C ALA A 60 -11.17 -1.66 24.70
N LEU A 61 -10.89 -0.90 25.76
CA LEU A 61 -10.37 0.46 25.65
C LEU A 61 -8.97 0.49 25.04
N ALA A 62 -8.07 -0.40 25.46
CA ALA A 62 -6.73 -0.53 24.90
C ALA A 62 -6.74 -0.95 23.43
N LEU A 63 -7.67 -1.84 23.04
CA LEU A 63 -7.87 -2.27 21.66
C LEU A 63 -8.54 -1.19 20.82
N ALA A 64 -9.51 -0.45 21.35
CA ALA A 64 -10.21 0.61 20.65
C ALA A 64 -9.23 1.65 20.10
N GLN A 65 -8.24 2.07 20.91
CA GLN A 65 -7.20 2.99 20.44
C GLN A 65 -6.42 2.44 19.23
N ARG A 66 -6.09 1.14 19.22
CA ARG A 66 -5.37 0.50 18.11
C ARG A 66 -6.24 0.19 16.89
N VAL A 67 -7.55 0.08 17.06
CA VAL A 67 -8.50 -0.16 15.96
C VAL A 67 -8.92 1.16 15.30
N CYS A 68 -9.00 2.24 16.07
CA CYS A 68 -9.36 3.57 15.58
C CYS A 68 -8.22 4.24 14.80
N GLU A 69 -6.97 4.02 15.21
CA GLU A 69 -5.80 4.55 14.52
C GLU A 69 -4.90 3.40 14.07
N LEU A 70 -4.88 3.15 12.76
CA LEU A 70 -3.97 2.18 12.17
C LEU A 70 -2.66 2.90 11.79
N PRO A 71 -1.56 2.75 12.55
CA PRO A 71 -0.32 3.43 12.23
C PRO A 71 0.37 2.80 11.02
N VAL A 72 0.86 3.63 10.11
CA VAL A 72 1.70 3.26 8.98
C VAL A 72 3.14 3.61 9.31
N ASP A 73 4.04 2.63 9.29
CA ASP A 73 5.48 2.83 9.51
C ASP A 73 6.14 3.43 8.26
N THR A 74 6.56 4.69 8.36
CA THR A 74 7.16 5.47 7.26
C THR A 74 8.56 5.00 6.87
N ARG A 75 9.20 4.16 7.69
CA ARG A 75 10.50 3.53 7.37
C ARG A 75 10.34 2.30 6.48
N THR A 76 9.10 1.91 6.22
CA THR A 76 8.74 0.75 5.37
C THR A 76 8.02 1.18 4.10
N TYR A 77 7.23 2.25 4.17
CA TYR A 77 6.46 2.79 3.04
C TYR A 77 7.02 4.16 2.61
N PRO A 78 7.06 4.47 1.30
CA PRO A 78 7.69 5.68 0.77
C PRO A 78 6.79 6.91 0.93
N VAL A 79 6.33 7.21 2.15
CA VAL A 79 5.34 8.27 2.43
C VAL A 79 5.88 9.64 2.01
N ASP A 80 7.10 9.99 2.44
CA ASP A 80 7.71 11.28 2.13
C ASP A 80 7.98 11.45 0.62
N ALA A 81 8.31 10.37 -0.10
CA ALA A 81 8.49 10.41 -1.55
C ALA A 81 7.16 10.57 -2.31
N VAL A 82 6.08 9.96 -1.82
CA VAL A 82 4.73 10.12 -2.38
C VAL A 82 4.17 11.52 -2.10
N ASP A 83 4.45 12.08 -0.93
CA ASP A 83 4.18 13.48 -0.62
C ASP A 83 4.97 14.43 -1.55
N PHE A 84 6.25 14.14 -1.81
CA PHE A 84 7.04 14.86 -2.80
C PHE A 84 6.42 14.80 -4.21
N ILE A 85 6.00 13.62 -4.67
CA ILE A 85 5.29 13.44 -5.95
C ILE A 85 4.04 14.32 -6.01
N SER A 86 3.24 14.34 -4.95
CA SER A 86 2.01 15.14 -4.87
C SER A 86 2.30 16.64 -4.90
N LYS A 87 3.26 17.11 -4.08
CA LYS A 87 3.64 18.54 -3.99
C LYS A 87 4.14 19.10 -5.31
N HIS A 88 4.95 18.34 -6.04
CA HIS A 88 5.48 18.73 -7.35
C HIS A 88 4.57 18.33 -8.51
N LYS A 89 3.39 17.77 -8.23
CA LYS A 89 2.39 17.33 -9.22
C LYS A 89 2.99 16.44 -10.32
N LEU A 90 3.93 15.57 -9.96
CA LEU A 90 4.57 14.68 -10.92
C LEU A 90 3.52 13.68 -11.43
N HIS A 91 3.50 13.45 -12.74
CA HIS A 91 2.48 12.64 -13.41
C HIS A 91 3.09 11.74 -14.49
N GLY A 92 2.32 10.75 -14.96
CA GLY A 92 2.70 9.87 -16.06
C GLY A 92 2.80 8.40 -15.70
N ARG A 93 3.76 7.70 -16.31
CA ARG A 93 3.95 6.25 -16.22
C ARG A 93 5.13 5.95 -15.31
N MET A 94 4.85 5.23 -14.22
CA MET A 94 5.82 4.95 -13.16
C MET A 94 6.16 3.47 -13.06
N ILE A 95 7.45 3.18 -12.99
CA ILE A 95 7.95 1.91 -12.48
C ILE A 95 8.10 2.07 -10.97
N VAL A 96 7.56 1.14 -10.20
CA VAL A 96 7.54 1.24 -8.74
C VAL A 96 7.93 -0.09 -8.12
N THR A 97 8.65 -0.07 -7.01
CA THR A 97 8.86 -1.28 -6.20
C THR A 97 7.52 -1.94 -5.90
N PHE A 98 7.37 -3.21 -6.28
CA PHE A 98 6.11 -3.96 -6.25
C PHE A 98 5.26 -3.78 -4.97
N ASN A 99 5.88 -3.87 -3.79
CA ASN A 99 5.18 -3.76 -2.50
C ASN A 99 4.60 -2.37 -2.22
N TRP A 100 5.03 -1.34 -2.94
CA TRP A 100 4.57 0.03 -2.81
C TRP A 100 3.57 0.44 -3.89
N ALA A 101 3.44 -0.36 -4.96
CA ALA A 101 2.65 -0.01 -6.13
C ALA A 101 1.18 0.33 -5.81
N GLN A 102 0.54 -0.48 -4.96
CA GLN A 102 -0.84 -0.25 -4.55
C GLN A 102 -1.01 1.00 -3.68
N TYR A 103 -0.02 1.30 -2.84
CA TYR A 103 -0.01 2.54 -2.05
C TYR A 103 0.12 3.77 -2.96
N VAL A 104 1.04 3.75 -3.92
CA VAL A 104 1.21 4.82 -4.91
C VAL A 104 -0.08 5.04 -5.71
N LEU A 105 -0.68 3.96 -6.22
CA LEU A 105 -1.98 4.04 -6.93
C LEU A 105 -3.08 4.65 -6.06
N ALA A 106 -3.15 4.28 -4.79
CA ALA A 106 -4.17 4.81 -3.89
C ALA A 106 -3.95 6.29 -3.56
N ALA A 107 -2.69 6.70 -3.36
CA ALA A 107 -2.34 8.04 -2.91
C ALA A 107 -2.30 9.09 -4.05
N VAL A 108 -1.76 8.72 -5.21
CA VAL A 108 -1.47 9.64 -6.34
C VAL A 108 -1.85 9.06 -7.71
N GLY A 109 -2.63 7.99 -7.74
CA GLY A 109 -3.06 7.36 -8.99
C GLY A 109 -3.98 8.25 -9.83
N THR A 110 -3.83 8.15 -11.15
CA THR A 110 -4.64 8.88 -12.15
C THR A 110 -6.14 8.66 -11.91
N PRO A 111 -6.93 9.71 -11.59
CA PRO A 111 -8.39 9.60 -11.59
C PRO A 111 -8.90 9.27 -12.99
N VAL A 112 -9.98 8.48 -13.08
CA VAL A 112 -10.61 8.09 -14.37
C VAL A 112 -11.02 9.31 -15.21
N GLU A 113 -11.33 10.43 -14.56
CA GLU A 113 -11.85 11.64 -15.19
C GLU A 113 -10.76 12.62 -15.65
N SER A 114 -9.49 12.40 -15.30
CA SER A 114 -8.40 13.31 -15.67
C SER A 114 -7.22 12.55 -16.27
N ASN A 115 -6.56 13.12 -17.27
CA ASN A 115 -5.28 12.63 -17.77
C ASN A 115 -4.09 13.01 -16.87
N HIS A 116 -4.34 13.41 -15.62
CA HIS A 116 -3.33 13.91 -14.69
C HIS A 116 -3.21 13.00 -13.47
N GLY A 117 -2.06 12.33 -13.33
CA GLY A 117 -1.73 11.46 -12.19
C GLY A 117 -0.78 10.33 -12.56
N ILE A 118 -0.56 9.39 -11.63
CA ILE A 118 0.35 8.28 -11.83
C ILE A 118 -0.36 7.01 -12.29
N SER A 119 0.16 6.41 -13.35
CA SER A 119 -0.13 5.04 -13.77
C SER A 119 1.07 4.15 -13.45
N VAL A 120 0.86 3.11 -12.66
CA VAL A 120 1.94 2.17 -12.33
C VAL A 120 2.01 1.05 -13.35
N GLN A 121 3.21 0.65 -13.73
CA GLN A 121 3.43 -0.39 -14.73
C GLN A 121 3.06 -1.80 -14.23
N PHE A 122 3.26 -2.05 -12.93
CA PHE A 122 3.10 -3.37 -12.31
C PHE A 122 2.70 -3.24 -10.84
N ASP A 123 1.70 -4.01 -10.39
CA ASP A 123 1.17 -3.96 -9.03
C ASP A 123 0.70 -5.34 -8.50
N GLY A 124 0.15 -5.35 -7.28
CA GLY A 124 -0.29 -6.55 -6.57
C GLY A 124 -1.34 -7.43 -7.26
N ARG A 125 -1.96 -6.99 -8.37
CA ARG A 125 -2.83 -7.86 -9.19
C ARG A 125 -2.06 -8.98 -9.87
N PHE A 126 -0.72 -8.86 -9.93
CA PHE A 126 0.22 -9.89 -10.39
C PHE A 126 -0.31 -10.74 -11.57
N ARG A 127 -0.05 -12.05 -11.58
CA ARG A 127 -0.45 -13.00 -12.63
C ARG A 127 -1.94 -13.01 -13.00
N THR A 128 -2.80 -12.28 -12.30
CA THR A 128 -4.21 -12.12 -12.67
C THR A 128 -4.38 -11.12 -13.83
N CYS A 129 -3.53 -10.09 -13.93
CA CYS A 129 -3.72 -9.00 -14.90
C CYS A 129 -2.50 -8.71 -15.78
N TYR A 130 -1.31 -9.21 -15.43
CA TYR A 130 -0.09 -8.94 -16.20
C TYR A 130 0.41 -10.20 -16.91
N PRO A 131 0.81 -10.09 -18.20
CA PRO A 131 1.46 -11.19 -18.89
C PRO A 131 2.82 -11.49 -18.26
N GLN A 132 3.26 -12.74 -18.36
CA GLN A 132 4.48 -13.20 -17.69
C GLN A 132 5.74 -12.47 -18.19
N GLU A 133 5.76 -11.95 -19.41
CA GLU A 133 6.86 -11.13 -19.93
C GLU A 133 7.06 -9.82 -19.15
N ILE A 134 5.96 -9.16 -18.74
CA ILE A 134 6.04 -7.93 -17.93
C ILE A 134 6.58 -8.26 -16.53
N ILE A 135 6.12 -9.39 -15.98
CA ILE A 135 6.59 -9.91 -14.70
C ILE A 135 8.10 -10.19 -14.75
N ASP A 136 8.55 -10.88 -15.80
CA ASP A 136 9.96 -11.23 -15.98
C ASP A 136 10.83 -9.98 -16.06
N GLU A 137 10.46 -9.00 -16.90
CA GLU A 137 11.19 -7.74 -17.04
C GLU A 137 11.22 -6.92 -15.74
N HIS A 138 10.11 -6.86 -14.99
CA HIS A 138 10.09 -6.16 -13.70
C HIS A 138 11.05 -6.80 -12.70
N PHE A 139 11.04 -8.13 -12.61
CA PHE A 139 11.94 -8.84 -11.69
C PHE A 139 13.39 -8.90 -12.20
N ASP A 140 13.64 -8.78 -13.50
CA ASP A 140 14.99 -8.56 -14.05
C ASP A 140 15.54 -7.24 -13.53
N PHE A 141 14.77 -6.17 -13.65
CA PHE A 141 15.18 -4.86 -13.14
C PHE A 141 15.38 -4.83 -11.61
N VAL A 142 14.56 -5.57 -10.85
CA VAL A 142 14.62 -5.55 -9.38
C VAL A 142 15.69 -6.49 -8.81
N LEU A 143 15.82 -7.69 -9.36
CA LEU A 143 16.63 -8.78 -8.80
C LEU A 143 17.85 -9.14 -9.66
N GLY A 144 17.86 -8.70 -10.91
CA GLY A 144 18.81 -9.14 -11.92
C GLY A 144 18.60 -10.60 -12.30
N THR A 145 19.62 -11.16 -12.94
CA THR A 145 19.67 -12.55 -13.42
C THR A 145 20.32 -13.49 -12.41
N ALA A 146 20.42 -13.08 -11.14
CA ALA A 146 21.11 -13.83 -10.11
C ALA A 146 20.57 -15.28 -10.00
N PRO A 147 21.45 -16.31 -10.11
CA PRO A 147 21.05 -17.72 -10.20
C PRO A 147 20.43 -18.29 -8.90
N HIS A 148 20.36 -17.49 -7.84
CA HIS A 148 19.95 -17.93 -6.51
C HIS A 148 18.51 -17.58 -6.13
N VAL A 149 17.75 -16.91 -7.01
CA VAL A 149 16.32 -16.63 -6.77
C VAL A 149 15.48 -17.54 -7.67
N PRO A 150 14.91 -18.65 -7.14
CA PRO A 150 14.02 -19.49 -7.92
C PRO A 150 12.78 -18.68 -8.29
N ARG A 151 12.65 -18.35 -9.57
CA ARG A 151 11.43 -17.76 -10.15
C ARG A 151 11.12 -18.42 -11.49
N TYR A 152 9.83 -18.58 -11.74
CA TYR A 152 9.36 -18.99 -13.06
C TYR A 152 9.59 -17.84 -14.05
N ARG A 153 10.27 -18.16 -15.16
CA ARG A 153 10.48 -17.28 -16.32
C ARG A 153 10.03 -18.00 -17.57
N LEU A 154 9.57 -17.25 -18.56
CA LEU A 154 9.33 -17.82 -19.88
C LEU A 154 10.66 -18.20 -20.55
N ALA A 155 10.64 -19.27 -21.33
CA ALA A 155 11.83 -19.76 -22.03
C ALA A 155 12.38 -18.73 -23.05
N HIS A 156 11.52 -17.88 -23.61
CA HIS A 156 11.88 -16.83 -24.56
C HIS A 156 12.13 -15.46 -23.92
N SER A 157 12.07 -15.34 -22.59
CA SER A 157 12.39 -14.08 -21.93
C SER A 157 13.89 -13.78 -22.06
N PRO A 158 14.29 -12.61 -22.58
CA PRO A 158 15.69 -12.27 -22.75
C PRO A 158 16.40 -12.23 -21.38
N THR A 159 17.64 -12.70 -21.32
CA THR A 159 18.38 -12.86 -20.07
C THR A 159 19.37 -11.73 -19.76
N ASN A 160 19.59 -10.78 -20.68
CA ASN A 160 20.72 -9.84 -20.59
C ASN A 160 20.32 -8.37 -20.69
N ASP A 161 19.06 -8.02 -20.40
CA ASP A 161 18.56 -6.65 -20.51
C ASP A 161 17.76 -6.22 -19.27
N ASP A 162 18.48 -6.03 -18.17
CA ASP A 162 17.90 -5.65 -16.87
C ASP A 162 17.26 -4.23 -16.90
N ALA A 163 17.61 -3.41 -17.90
CA ALA A 163 17.05 -2.08 -18.11
C ALA A 163 15.85 -2.06 -19.08
N ARG A 164 15.43 -3.22 -19.63
CA ARG A 164 14.35 -3.30 -20.63
C ARG A 164 13.07 -2.61 -20.18
N ILE A 165 12.74 -2.81 -18.90
CA ILE A 165 11.54 -2.26 -18.29
C ILE A 165 11.50 -0.72 -18.36
N LEU A 166 12.66 -0.05 -18.34
CA LEU A 166 12.81 1.42 -18.41
C LEU A 166 12.46 2.00 -19.79
N ARG A 167 12.37 1.14 -20.81
CA ARG A 167 11.95 1.51 -22.17
C ARG A 167 10.52 1.04 -22.47
N ARG A 168 10.10 -0.08 -21.88
CA ARG A 168 8.80 -0.68 -22.17
C ARG A 168 7.64 0.19 -21.67
N GLY A 169 6.78 0.59 -22.59
CA GLY A 169 5.63 1.44 -22.27
C GLY A 169 6.03 2.89 -21.98
N ASN A 170 7.26 3.31 -22.31
CA ASN A 170 7.74 4.69 -22.14
C ASN A 170 7.48 5.30 -20.75
N PRO A 171 8.01 4.69 -19.67
CA PRO A 171 7.89 5.26 -18.33
C PRO A 171 8.69 6.56 -18.24
N ASN A 172 8.14 7.55 -17.53
CA ASN A 172 8.82 8.81 -17.24
C ASN A 172 9.23 8.95 -15.77
N LEU A 173 8.79 8.04 -14.89
CA LEU A 173 9.11 8.03 -13.46
C LEU A 173 9.54 6.63 -12.99
N VAL A 174 10.45 6.57 -12.02
CA VAL A 174 10.88 5.33 -11.36
C VAL A 174 10.99 5.57 -9.85
N LEU A 175 10.18 4.89 -9.04
CA LEU A 175 10.25 4.91 -7.58
C LEU A 175 10.71 3.54 -7.06
N ILE A 176 11.95 3.46 -6.58
CA ILE A 176 12.58 2.20 -6.16
C ILE A 176 13.07 2.24 -4.72
N SER A 177 13.10 1.08 -4.09
CA SER A 177 13.71 0.92 -2.77
C SER A 177 15.23 0.87 -2.87
N ARG A 178 15.90 1.62 -2.00
CA ARG A 178 17.37 1.57 -1.86
C ARG A 178 17.87 0.26 -1.26
N ARG A 179 16.95 -0.54 -0.69
CA ARG A 179 17.24 -1.90 -0.23
C ARG A 179 17.37 -2.89 -1.41
N GLN A 180 17.01 -2.49 -2.63
CA GLN A 180 17.10 -3.29 -3.85
C GLN A 180 18.35 -2.89 -4.66
N SER A 181 19.52 -3.35 -4.22
CA SER A 181 20.84 -2.94 -4.72
C SER A 181 21.01 -3.07 -6.25
N HIS A 182 20.42 -4.09 -6.86
CA HIS A 182 20.48 -4.30 -8.30
C HIS A 182 19.78 -3.16 -9.05
N SER A 183 18.49 -2.91 -8.78
CA SER A 183 17.73 -1.81 -9.41
C SER A 183 18.38 -0.44 -9.20
N THR A 184 18.93 -0.18 -8.01
CA THR A 184 19.66 1.08 -7.79
C THR A 184 20.89 1.19 -8.68
N THR A 185 21.63 0.09 -8.87
CA THR A 185 22.82 0.05 -9.74
C THR A 185 22.44 0.30 -11.19
N ILE A 186 21.37 -0.35 -11.67
CA ILE A 186 20.85 -0.11 -13.03
C ILE A 186 20.47 1.36 -13.20
N MET A 187 19.76 1.96 -12.24
CA MET A 187 19.42 3.39 -12.33
C MET A 187 20.66 4.30 -12.32
N GLN A 188 21.71 3.97 -11.55
CA GLN A 188 22.97 4.72 -11.62
C GLN A 188 23.63 4.64 -13.01
N GLN A 189 23.55 3.49 -13.68
CA GLN A 189 24.09 3.31 -15.04
C GLN A 189 23.26 4.06 -16.09
N GLN A 190 22.00 4.37 -15.79
CA GLN A 190 21.07 5.05 -16.69
C GLN A 190 20.99 6.57 -16.42
N ARG A 191 21.98 7.13 -15.72
CA ARG A 191 22.05 8.57 -15.36
C ARG A 191 22.08 9.52 -16.54
N ASP A 192 22.43 9.08 -17.75
CA ASP A 192 22.42 9.93 -18.94
C ASP A 192 21.00 10.19 -19.45
N ASP A 193 20.08 9.26 -19.15
CA ASP A 193 18.67 9.30 -19.58
C ASP A 193 17.73 9.71 -18.43
N TRP A 194 18.17 9.50 -17.19
CA TRP A 194 17.37 9.65 -15.98
C TRP A 194 18.02 10.60 -14.98
N ALA A 195 17.20 11.48 -14.42
CA ALA A 195 17.55 12.41 -13.36
C ALA A 195 17.01 11.93 -12.02
N LEU A 196 17.85 11.97 -10.99
CA LEU A 196 17.42 11.75 -9.62
C LEU A 196 16.66 12.99 -9.13
N LEU A 197 15.39 12.82 -8.75
CA LEU A 197 14.50 13.90 -8.29
C LEU A 197 14.38 13.92 -6.77
N TYR A 198 14.35 12.76 -6.15
CA TYR A 198 14.25 12.60 -4.70
C TYR A 198 15.04 11.37 -4.22
N GLU A 199 15.70 11.50 -3.07
CA GLU A 199 16.36 10.39 -2.37
C GLU A 199 16.30 10.61 -0.85
N ASP A 200 15.95 9.55 -0.12
CA ASP A 200 16.05 9.46 1.34
C ASP A 200 16.71 8.13 1.78
N SER A 201 16.68 7.82 3.07
CA SER A 201 17.22 6.55 3.59
C SER A 201 16.51 5.28 3.07
N LEU A 202 15.30 5.38 2.52
CA LEU A 202 14.46 4.26 2.11
C LEU A 202 14.41 4.04 0.60
N CYS A 203 14.30 5.12 -0.18
CA CYS A 203 13.92 5.07 -1.60
C CYS A 203 14.61 6.14 -2.46
N GLN A 204 14.55 5.93 -3.77
CA GLN A 204 14.94 6.89 -4.79
C GLN A 204 13.79 7.07 -5.79
N LEU A 205 13.54 8.32 -6.17
CA LEU A 205 12.65 8.70 -7.24
C LEU A 205 13.46 9.31 -8.38
N TRP A 206 13.31 8.73 -9.56
CA TRP A 206 13.94 9.19 -10.78
C TRP A 206 12.88 9.67 -11.77
N GLY A 207 13.23 10.66 -12.57
CA GLY A 207 12.46 11.14 -13.70
C GLY A 207 13.27 11.10 -14.98
N ARG A 208 12.61 11.01 -16.13
CA ARG A 208 13.28 11.14 -17.44
C ARG A 208 13.89 12.55 -17.59
N ARG A 209 15.16 12.64 -17.99
CA ARG A 209 15.86 13.92 -18.12
C ARG A 209 15.23 14.87 -19.12
N ASN A 210 14.84 14.37 -20.29
CA ASN A 210 14.16 15.16 -21.31
C ASN A 210 12.77 15.69 -20.89
N ILE A 211 12.30 15.39 -19.68
CA ILE A 211 11.06 15.91 -19.11
C ILE A 211 11.37 16.80 -17.91
N TYR A 212 12.22 16.32 -16.99
CA TYR A 212 12.45 16.98 -15.69
C TYR A 212 13.75 17.80 -15.59
N ASP A 213 14.66 17.68 -16.57
CA ASP A 213 15.90 18.48 -16.68
C ASP A 213 15.85 19.50 -17.85
N ASP A 214 14.82 19.47 -18.68
CA ASP A 214 14.65 20.42 -19.78
C ASP A 214 14.10 21.75 -19.25
N GLN A 215 14.92 22.81 -19.24
CA GLN A 215 14.55 24.12 -18.69
C GLN A 215 13.37 24.78 -19.38
N ASP A 216 13.13 24.44 -20.65
CA ASP A 216 12.02 24.97 -21.45
C ASP A 216 10.75 24.11 -21.32
N GLY A 217 10.84 22.94 -20.65
CA GLY A 217 9.76 22.00 -20.49
C GLY A 217 8.75 22.40 -19.40
N CYS A 218 7.46 22.13 -19.63
CA CYS A 218 6.39 22.40 -18.66
C CYS A 218 6.54 21.61 -17.34
N ASP A 219 7.21 20.46 -17.40
CA ASP A 219 7.44 19.57 -16.25
C ASP A 219 8.87 19.71 -15.68
N PHE A 220 9.60 20.77 -16.06
CA PHE A 220 10.93 21.04 -15.54
C PHE A 220 10.94 21.10 -14.01
N LEU A 221 11.86 20.37 -13.38
CA LEU A 221 12.05 20.41 -11.94
C LEU A 221 13.47 20.90 -11.60
N PRO A 222 13.64 22.17 -11.20
CA PRO A 222 14.94 22.75 -10.88
C PRO A 222 15.71 21.94 -9.83
N HIS A 223 17.04 21.92 -9.90
CA HIS A 223 17.88 21.17 -8.95
C HIS A 223 17.65 21.58 -7.49
N GLU A 224 17.32 22.86 -7.23
CA GLU A 224 17.00 23.36 -5.87
C GLU A 224 15.67 22.86 -5.30
N GLN A 225 14.75 22.41 -6.16
CA GLN A 225 13.47 21.82 -5.77
C GLN A 225 13.57 20.30 -5.60
N ARG A 226 14.69 19.69 -6.02
CA ARG A 226 14.95 18.27 -5.81
C ARG A 226 15.43 18.02 -4.39
N LEU A 227 15.06 16.87 -3.86
CA LEU A 227 15.34 16.53 -2.47
C LEU A 227 16.17 15.27 -2.39
N VAL A 228 17.48 15.42 -2.61
CA VAL A 228 18.44 14.32 -2.64
C VAL A 228 19.25 14.32 -1.35
N THR A 229 18.77 13.60 -0.34
CA THR A 229 19.44 13.51 0.96
C THR A 229 19.53 12.04 1.41
N PRO A 230 20.57 11.30 0.99
CA PRO A 230 20.70 9.85 1.17
C PRO A 230 20.52 9.32 2.59
N ASN A 231 20.87 10.12 3.60
CA ASN A 231 20.80 9.71 5.02
C ASN A 231 19.61 10.33 5.75
N ARG A 232 18.69 10.97 5.04
CA ARG A 232 17.48 11.55 5.63
C ARG A 232 16.58 10.42 6.13
N GLN A 233 16.30 10.43 7.42
CA GLN A 233 15.25 9.60 8.00
C GLN A 233 13.88 10.18 7.66
N PRO A 234 12.82 9.35 7.65
CA PRO A 234 11.46 9.84 7.48
C PRO A 234 11.12 10.98 8.44
N SER A 235 10.26 11.88 8.01
CA SER A 235 9.85 13.06 8.80
C SER A 235 9.22 12.69 10.15
N VAL A 236 8.51 11.56 10.22
CA VAL A 236 7.90 10.96 11.42
C VAL A 236 8.02 9.45 11.34
N ASP A 237 8.14 8.72 12.45
CA ASP A 237 8.23 7.24 12.42
C ASP A 237 6.90 6.57 12.02
N TYR A 238 5.78 7.16 12.45
CA TYR A 238 4.44 6.64 12.23
C TYR A 238 3.49 7.76 11.81
N ILE A 239 2.59 7.43 10.89
CA ILE A 239 1.50 8.31 10.45
C ILE A 239 0.19 7.52 10.42
N ALA A 240 -0.94 8.17 10.69
CA ALA A 240 -2.24 7.52 10.61
C ALA A 240 -2.55 7.07 9.18
N TRP A 241 -3.09 5.86 9.04
CA TRP A 241 -3.67 5.38 7.79
C TRP A 241 -4.78 6.34 7.30
N PRO A 242 -4.91 6.61 5.98
CA PRO A 242 -4.24 5.96 4.86
C PRO A 242 -2.86 6.51 4.49
N ALA A 243 -2.29 7.41 5.29
CA ALA A 243 -1.00 8.04 5.03
C ALA A 243 -0.92 8.71 3.63
N PHE A 244 -2.00 9.35 3.20
CA PHE A 244 -2.03 10.08 1.93
C PHE A 244 -1.45 11.48 2.07
N PRO A 245 -0.90 12.05 0.99
CA PRO A 245 -0.50 13.45 0.96
C PRO A 245 -1.66 14.39 1.34
N PRO A 246 -1.40 15.50 2.05
CA PRO A 246 -2.44 16.43 2.49
C PRO A 246 -3.25 17.07 1.34
N THR A 247 -2.63 17.17 0.16
CA THR A 247 -3.20 17.74 -1.07
C THR A 247 -3.99 16.74 -1.90
N SER A 248 -4.00 15.46 -1.56
CA SER A 248 -4.90 14.50 -2.17
C SER A 248 -6.31 14.83 -1.69
N GLU A 249 -7.15 15.43 -2.55
CA GLU A 249 -8.50 15.83 -2.18
C GLU A 249 -9.21 14.69 -1.40
N PRO A 250 -9.84 15.00 -0.26
CA PRO A 250 -10.39 14.00 0.62
C PRO A 250 -11.52 13.25 -0.09
N HIS A 251 -11.26 11.99 -0.45
CA HIS A 251 -12.24 10.90 -0.46
C HIS A 251 -13.60 11.12 -1.13
N THR A 252 -13.77 12.00 -2.12
CA THR A 252 -14.97 11.99 -2.97
C THR A 252 -15.03 10.76 -3.89
N ARG A 253 -13.96 9.95 -3.97
CA ARG A 253 -13.89 8.76 -4.83
C ARG A 253 -14.64 7.52 -4.31
N PHE A 254 -14.96 7.43 -3.01
CA PHE A 254 -15.67 6.24 -2.47
C PHE A 254 -17.09 6.55 -1.95
N ALA A 255 -17.44 7.83 -1.74
CA ALA A 255 -18.76 8.20 -1.22
C ALA A 255 -19.85 8.34 -2.30
N ASN A 256 -19.49 8.49 -3.58
CA ASN A 256 -20.43 8.82 -4.66
C ASN A 256 -20.81 7.65 -5.60
N ARG A 257 -20.78 6.41 -5.13
CA ARG A 257 -21.66 5.37 -5.71
C ARG A 257 -22.97 5.38 -4.94
N GLN A 258 -23.87 6.28 -5.32
CA GLN A 258 -25.29 5.96 -5.19
C GLN A 258 -25.54 4.64 -5.93
N PRO A 259 -26.32 3.69 -5.39
CA PRO A 259 -26.80 2.55 -6.14
C PRO A 259 -27.81 3.05 -7.19
N GLY A 260 -27.29 3.58 -8.30
CA GLY A 260 -28.07 3.98 -9.45
C GLY A 260 -28.60 2.74 -10.16
N LEU A 261 -29.89 2.48 -9.95
CA LEU A 261 -30.84 1.80 -10.82
C LEU A 261 -30.22 0.99 -11.97
N ALA A 262 -30.24 -0.33 -11.82
CA ALA A 262 -30.05 -1.27 -12.91
C ALA A 262 -31.06 -0.96 -14.04
N THR A 263 -30.57 -0.46 -15.17
CA THR A 263 -31.31 -0.53 -16.43
C THR A 263 -31.37 -1.99 -16.87
N PRO A 264 -32.56 -2.52 -17.21
CA PRO A 264 -32.67 -3.90 -17.66
C PRO A 264 -31.95 -4.09 -18.99
N TYR A 265 -31.13 -5.14 -19.05
CA TYR A 265 -30.42 -5.60 -20.22
C TYR A 265 -31.44 -5.96 -21.32
N SER A 266 -31.46 -5.22 -22.42
CA SER A 266 -32.16 -5.62 -23.64
C SER A 266 -31.31 -6.68 -24.34
N GLU A 267 -31.78 -7.93 -24.35
CA GLU A 267 -31.25 -8.98 -25.22
C GLU A 267 -31.43 -8.57 -26.68
N GLN A 268 -30.33 -8.55 -27.45
CA GLN A 268 -30.41 -8.65 -28.91
C GLN A 268 -29.88 -10.02 -29.35
N PRO A 269 -30.54 -10.67 -30.32
CA PRO A 269 -30.22 -12.04 -30.71
C PRO A 269 -29.00 -12.08 -31.61
N GLN A 270 -28.18 -13.12 -31.40
CA GLN A 270 -27.05 -13.44 -32.27
C GLN A 270 -27.56 -13.93 -33.64
N LEU A 271 -26.97 -13.37 -34.70
CA LEU A 271 -26.86 -13.98 -36.03
C LEU A 271 -25.39 -14.29 -36.29
#